data_AF-A0A5J5MR96-F1
#
_entry.id   AF-A0A5J5MR96-F1
#
_cell.length_a   1.000
_cell.length_b   1.000
_cell.length_c   1.000
_cell.angle_alpha   90.00
_cell.angle_beta   90.00
_cell.angle_gamma   90.00
#
_symmetry.space_group_name_H-M   'P 1'
#
loop_
_entity.id
_entity.type
_entity.pdbx_description
1 polymer ?
#
loop_
_entity_poly.entity_id
_entity_poly.type
_entity_poly.pdbx_seq_one_letter_code
_entity_poly.pdbx_strand_id
1 'polypeptide(L)'
;MVSPVVYLAVAALLVGLILFLTRSRGRAAAAVQEPLHNEEEPAVAGRVARPQPLEPEEQRAAGRTRRRRDLGSRLQAQRRAQRVAWADENEEEAIIQAQEEEDIEKPVETHLSGKIGAKKLRKLEEKQARKAQREAEEAEREERKRLESQREAEWKKEEERLRLEEEQKEEEERKAQEEQAQREHEEYLKLKETFVVEEEGVGETMTEEQSHSFLAEFINYIKQSKVVLLEDLASQVGLRTQDTINRIQDLLAEGTLTGVIDDRGKFIYITPEELAAVANFIRQRGRVSITELAQASNSLIAWGREPPAQAPA
;
A
#
# COMPACT_ATOMS: atom_id res chain seq x y z
N MET A 1 12.29 28.13 6.72
CA MET A 1 12.43 26.73 6.29
C MET A 1 12.65 25.89 7.53
N VAL A 2 11.68 25.05 7.91
CA VAL A 2 11.76 24.23 9.12
C VAL A 2 12.78 23.12 8.89
N SER A 3 13.68 22.89 9.86
CA SER A 3 14.79 21.95 9.72
C SER A 3 14.27 20.51 9.48
N PRO A 4 14.91 19.72 8.59
CA PRO A 4 14.53 18.32 8.36
C PRO A 4 14.53 17.47 9.64
N VAL A 5 15.29 17.88 10.65
CA VAL A 5 15.32 17.25 11.98
C VAL A 5 13.98 17.37 12.72
N VAL A 6 13.25 18.47 12.52
CA VAL A 6 11.93 18.68 13.14
C VAL A 6 10.90 17.74 12.53
N TYR A 7 10.94 17.52 11.22
CA TYR A 7 10.06 16.57 10.54
C TYR A 7 10.31 15.12 11.01
N LEU A 8 11.58 14.74 11.22
CA LEU A 8 11.91 13.43 11.78
C LEU A 8 11.43 13.26 13.23
N ALA A 9 11.53 14.32 14.05
CA ALA A 9 11.03 14.30 15.42
C ALA A 9 9.50 14.18 15.48
N VAL A 10 8.78 14.90 14.62
CA VAL A 10 7.31 14.82 14.52
C VAL A 10 6.86 13.46 14.00
N ALA A 11 7.56 12.90 13.00
CA ALA A 11 7.27 11.56 12.49
C ALA A 11 7.47 10.47 13.57
N ALA A 12 8.53 10.57 14.38
CA ALA A 12 8.75 9.64 15.48
C ALA A 12 7.66 9.73 16.57
N LEU A 13 7.19 10.94 16.89
CA LEU A 13 6.07 11.14 17.82
C LEU A 13 4.76 10.59 17.29
N LEU A 14 4.47 10.76 15.99
CA LEU A 14 3.26 10.22 15.36
C LEU A 14 3.26 8.69 15.34
N VAL A 15 4.40 8.06 15.01
CA VAL A 15 4.53 6.59 15.07
C VAL A 15 4.35 6.09 16.51
N GLY A 16 4.92 6.78 17.50
CA GLY A 16 4.74 6.47 18.92
C GLY A 16 3.27 6.56 19.36
N LEU A 17 2.54 7.59 18.90
CA LEU A 17 1.13 7.79 19.19
C LEU A 17 0.27 6.67 18.56
N ILE A 18 0.55 6.29 17.31
CA ILE A 18 -0.16 5.21 16.62
C ILE A 18 0.07 3.88 17.33
N LEU A 19 1.30 3.57 17.74
CA LEU A 19 1.61 2.37 18.53
C LEU A 19 0.95 2.39 19.92
N PHE A 20 0.85 3.55 20.55
CA PHE A 20 0.14 3.70 21.82
C PHE A 20 -1.37 3.47 21.69
N LEU A 21 -1.99 4.03 20.65
CA LEU A 21 -3.44 3.89 20.39
C LEU A 21 -3.83 2.48 19.93
N THR A 22 -2.96 1.81 19.15
CA THR A 22 -3.18 0.40 18.77
C THR A 22 -3.01 -0.54 19.95
N ARG A 23 -2.04 -0.26 20.84
CA ARG A 23 -1.81 -1.04 22.07
C ARG A 23 -2.88 -0.81 23.14
N SER A 24 -3.48 0.38 23.21
CA SER A 24 -4.59 0.67 24.13
C SER A 24 -5.91 0.07 23.65
N ARG A 25 -6.18 0.07 22.34
CA ARG A 25 -7.34 -0.62 21.75
C ARG A 25 -7.30 -2.14 21.93
N GLY A 26 -6.11 -2.76 21.85
CA GLY A 26 -5.94 -4.19 22.13
C GLY A 26 -6.26 -4.60 23.57
N ARG A 27 -6.21 -3.67 24.53
CA ARG A 27 -6.61 -3.91 25.94
C ARG A 27 -8.08 -3.62 26.19
N ALA A 28 -8.70 -2.69 25.46
CA ALA A 28 -10.12 -2.38 25.58
C ALA A 28 -11.02 -3.49 24.99
N ALA A 29 -10.58 -4.17 23.92
CA ALA A 29 -11.32 -5.27 23.29
C ALA A 29 -11.39 -6.55 24.15
N ALA A 30 -10.55 -6.68 25.18
CA ALA A 30 -10.55 -7.83 26.08
C ALA A 30 -11.44 -7.64 27.32
N ALA A 31 -12.04 -6.46 27.52
CA ALA A 31 -12.81 -6.11 28.72
C ALA A 31 -14.33 -6.03 28.51
N VAL A 32 -14.82 -6.33 27.29
CA VAL A 32 -16.26 -6.29 26.97
C VAL A 32 -16.72 -7.66 26.48
N GLN A 33 -16.81 -8.61 27.40
CA GLN A 33 -17.60 -9.82 27.21
C GLN A 33 -18.03 -10.34 28.60
N GLU A 34 -19.10 -9.76 29.13
CA GLU A 34 -19.92 -10.42 30.15
C GLU A 34 -21.07 -11.17 29.45
N PRO A 35 -21.34 -12.44 29.82
CA PRO A 35 -22.61 -13.09 29.52
C PRO A 35 -23.47 -13.18 30.80
N LEU A 36 -24.68 -12.61 30.75
CA LEU A 36 -25.74 -12.86 31.72
C LEU A 36 -26.96 -13.44 30.99
N HIS A 37 -27.27 -14.71 31.24
CA HIS A 37 -28.62 -15.15 31.64
C HIS A 37 -28.65 -16.61 32.16
N ASN A 38 -29.05 -16.72 33.43
CA ASN A 38 -29.89 -17.72 34.14
C ASN A 38 -30.69 -18.75 33.29
N GLU A 39 -31.16 -19.92 33.77
CA GLU A 39 -31.12 -20.72 35.01
C GLU A 39 -31.73 -22.12 34.66
N GLU A 40 -31.53 -23.10 35.56
CA GLU A 40 -32.31 -24.35 35.78
C GLU A 40 -32.02 -25.67 34.99
N GLU A 41 -31.66 -26.67 35.80
CA GLU A 41 -31.39 -28.11 35.57
C GLU A 41 -32.68 -28.99 35.68
N PRO A 42 -32.72 -30.35 35.57
CA PRO A 42 -31.62 -31.34 35.63
C PRO A 42 -31.63 -32.56 34.65
N ALA A 43 -30.48 -33.23 34.60
CA ALA A 43 -30.20 -34.68 34.47
C ALA A 43 -30.74 -35.52 33.28
N VAL A 44 -29.83 -36.22 32.58
CA VAL A 44 -29.70 -37.70 32.56
C VAL A 44 -28.56 -38.15 31.61
N ALA A 45 -27.64 -38.94 32.18
CA ALA A 45 -26.81 -40.02 31.64
C ALA A 45 -26.15 -39.96 30.23
N GLY A 46 -24.83 -40.21 30.20
CA GLY A 46 -24.15 -40.68 28.99
C GLY A 46 -22.62 -40.68 29.07
N ARG A 47 -22.03 -41.63 29.80
CA ARG A 47 -20.59 -41.96 29.76
C ARG A 47 -20.09 -42.18 28.32
N VAL A 48 -18.83 -41.83 28.03
CA VAL A 48 -17.76 -42.78 27.62
C VAL A 48 -16.40 -42.06 27.41
N ALA A 49 -15.42 -42.53 28.19
CA ALA A 49 -13.97 -42.69 27.96
C ALA A 49 -13.06 -41.55 27.40
N ARG A 50 -12.17 -41.07 28.30
CA ARG A 50 -10.75 -40.67 28.09
C ARG A 50 -9.86 -41.92 27.82
N PRO A 51 -8.52 -41.86 27.56
CA PRO A 51 -7.51 -40.82 27.89
C PRO A 51 -6.55 -40.43 26.73
N GLN A 52 -6.06 -39.19 26.65
CA GLN A 52 -4.88 -38.55 27.29
C GLN A 52 -3.46 -39.09 26.95
N PRO A 53 -2.48 -38.18 26.81
CA PRO A 53 -1.19 -38.39 26.14
C PRO A 53 -0.03 -38.67 27.11
N LEU A 54 1.06 -39.25 26.61
CA LEU A 54 2.27 -39.54 27.39
C LEU A 54 3.53 -39.07 26.62
N GLU A 55 4.18 -38.05 27.17
CA GLU A 55 5.65 -37.89 27.17
C GLU A 55 6.16 -38.38 28.53
N PRO A 56 7.39 -38.91 28.63
CA PRO A 56 8.45 -38.09 29.23
C PRO A 56 9.88 -38.32 28.67
N GLU A 57 10.72 -37.31 28.93
CA GLU A 57 12.17 -37.23 28.72
C GLU A 57 13.01 -38.35 29.37
N GLU A 58 14.18 -38.68 28.80
CA GLU A 58 15.51 -38.42 29.40
C GLU A 58 16.72 -38.93 28.55
N GLN A 59 17.66 -38.00 28.29
CA GLN A 59 19.13 -38.08 28.42
C GLN A 59 20.05 -39.10 27.66
N ARG A 60 21.03 -38.48 26.96
CA ARG A 60 22.46 -38.84 26.73
C ARG A 60 22.85 -40.03 25.83
N ALA A 61 23.53 -39.70 24.71
CA ALA A 61 24.76 -40.38 24.28
C ALA A 61 25.57 -39.53 23.28
N ALA A 62 26.84 -39.27 23.60
CA ALA A 62 27.83 -38.72 22.68
C ALA A 62 28.38 -39.84 21.77
N GLY A 63 28.46 -39.60 20.45
CA GLY A 63 28.93 -40.62 19.49
C GLY A 63 29.15 -40.11 18.05
N ARG A 64 30.31 -39.50 17.82
CA ARG A 64 31.16 -39.48 16.60
C ARG A 64 30.57 -40.05 15.27
N THR A 65 30.37 -39.20 14.25
CA THR A 65 30.53 -39.55 12.81
C THR A 65 30.99 -38.33 11.99
N ARG A 66 32.26 -38.34 11.53
CA ARG A 66 32.72 -38.57 10.14
C ARG A 66 32.48 -37.41 9.15
N ARG A 67 33.58 -36.65 8.97
CA ARG A 67 34.05 -35.90 7.79
C ARG A 67 33.06 -35.73 6.62
N ARG A 68 32.45 -34.55 6.54
CA ARG A 68 31.89 -33.99 5.29
C ARG A 68 32.73 -32.78 4.84
N ARG A 69 33.95 -33.08 4.42
CA ARG A 69 34.91 -32.24 3.70
C ARG A 69 35.74 -33.30 2.96
N ASP A 70 35.67 -33.43 1.64
CA ASP A 70 36.32 -32.53 0.70
C ASP A 70 36.01 -32.97 -0.76
N LEU A 71 34.83 -32.66 -1.29
CA LEU A 71 34.56 -32.87 -2.73
C LEU A 71 35.31 -31.84 -3.60
N GLY A 72 35.40 -30.59 -3.13
CA GLY A 72 36.14 -29.52 -3.82
C GLY A 72 37.66 -29.74 -3.85
N SER A 73 38.25 -30.23 -2.75
CA SER A 73 39.70 -30.51 -2.69
C SER A 73 40.10 -31.67 -3.60
N ARG A 74 39.20 -32.64 -3.79
CA ARG A 74 39.42 -33.79 -4.69
C ARG A 74 39.38 -33.39 -6.17
N LEU A 75 38.47 -32.48 -6.55
CA LEU A 75 38.40 -31.94 -7.92
C LEU A 75 39.61 -31.04 -8.26
N GLN A 76 40.08 -30.26 -7.27
CA GLN A 76 41.25 -29.41 -7.43
C GLN A 76 42.56 -30.23 -7.49
N ALA A 77 42.67 -31.31 -6.71
CA ALA A 77 43.76 -32.28 -6.81
C ALA A 77 43.76 -33.00 -8.17
N GLN A 78 42.59 -33.36 -8.70
CA GLN A 78 42.47 -33.99 -10.02
C GLN A 78 42.87 -33.03 -11.16
N ARG A 79 42.52 -31.74 -11.07
CA ARG A 79 42.98 -30.72 -12.05
C ARG A 79 44.49 -30.44 -11.95
N ARG A 80 45.07 -30.48 -10.74
CA ARG A 80 46.52 -30.35 -10.58
C ARG A 80 47.27 -31.56 -11.14
N ALA A 81 46.75 -32.78 -10.92
CA ALA A 81 47.32 -33.98 -11.52
C ALA A 81 47.23 -33.98 -13.05
N GLN A 82 46.12 -33.50 -13.63
CA GLN A 82 46.04 -33.26 -15.08
C GLN A 82 47.06 -32.21 -15.53
N ARG A 83 47.19 -31.06 -14.87
CA ARG A 83 48.16 -30.03 -15.29
C ARG A 83 49.63 -30.48 -15.20
N VAL A 84 49.97 -31.36 -14.27
CA VAL A 84 51.32 -31.94 -14.17
C VAL A 84 51.55 -32.96 -15.29
N ALA A 85 50.54 -33.77 -15.66
CA ALA A 85 50.64 -34.68 -16.80
C ALA A 85 50.78 -33.94 -18.15
N TRP A 86 50.08 -32.81 -18.33
CA TRP A 86 50.20 -31.95 -19.53
C TRP A 86 51.51 -31.15 -19.62
N ALA A 87 52.22 -31.00 -18.49
CA ALA A 87 53.54 -30.36 -18.45
C ALA A 87 54.67 -31.34 -18.80
N ASP A 88 54.53 -32.62 -18.43
CA ASP A 88 55.48 -33.69 -18.75
C ASP A 88 55.45 -34.06 -20.25
N GLU A 89 54.27 -34.03 -20.88
CA GLU A 89 54.13 -34.28 -22.34
C GLU A 89 54.72 -33.17 -23.22
N ASN A 90 54.76 -31.91 -22.73
CA ASN A 90 55.35 -30.79 -23.47
C ASN A 90 56.89 -30.72 -23.42
N GLU A 91 57.53 -31.34 -22.41
CA GLU A 91 59.01 -31.38 -22.33
C GLU A 91 59.61 -32.51 -23.18
N GLU A 92 58.88 -33.60 -23.47
CA GLU A 92 59.31 -34.64 -24.42
C GLU A 92 59.04 -34.27 -25.89
N GLU A 93 57.99 -33.50 -26.22
CA GLU A 93 57.75 -33.03 -27.60
C GLU A 93 58.72 -31.91 -28.05
N ALA A 94 59.28 -31.13 -27.12
CA ALA A 94 60.22 -30.05 -27.45
C ALA A 94 61.64 -30.55 -27.84
N ILE A 95 61.99 -31.81 -27.56
CA ILE A 95 63.30 -32.39 -27.88
C ILE A 95 63.30 -33.06 -29.27
N ILE A 96 62.14 -33.38 -29.85
CA ILE A 96 62.03 -34.09 -31.13
C ILE A 96 61.82 -33.12 -32.32
N GLN A 97 61.40 -31.87 -32.09
CA GLN A 97 61.14 -30.89 -33.16
C GLN A 97 62.39 -30.14 -33.70
N ALA A 98 63.59 -30.41 -33.19
CA ALA A 98 64.82 -29.70 -33.60
C ALA A 98 65.71 -30.47 -34.60
N GLN A 99 65.27 -31.62 -35.15
CA GLN A 99 66.10 -32.43 -36.07
C GLN A 99 65.31 -33.01 -37.25
N GLU A 100 64.44 -32.21 -37.90
CA GLU A 100 63.76 -32.64 -39.13
C GLU A 100 63.43 -31.49 -40.10
N GLU A 101 64.20 -30.40 -40.07
CA GLU A 101 64.23 -29.38 -41.14
C GLU A 101 65.63 -29.29 -41.75
N GLU A 102 65.99 -30.26 -42.60
CA GLU A 102 66.89 -30.13 -43.76
C GLU A 102 67.15 -31.53 -44.33
N ASP A 103 66.21 -32.05 -45.12
CA ASP A 103 66.55 -32.87 -46.30
C ASP A 103 65.30 -33.10 -47.16
N ILE A 104 64.94 -32.10 -47.98
CA ILE A 104 64.04 -32.32 -49.13
C ILE A 104 64.93 -32.83 -50.27
N GLU A 105 65.41 -34.07 -50.12
CA GLU A 105 65.99 -34.82 -51.21
C GLU A 105 64.90 -35.14 -52.24
N LYS A 106 65.18 -34.78 -53.49
CA LYS A 106 64.46 -35.22 -54.69
C LYS A 106 64.16 -36.72 -54.61
N PRO A 107 62.96 -37.21 -54.97
CA PRO A 107 62.78 -38.64 -55.14
C PRO A 107 63.57 -39.08 -56.38
N VAL A 108 64.75 -39.64 -56.13
CA VAL A 108 65.53 -40.40 -57.08
C VAL A 108 64.68 -41.60 -57.50
N GLU A 109 64.33 -41.63 -58.78
CA GLU A 109 63.82 -42.82 -59.47
C GLU A 109 64.79 -43.98 -59.22
N THR A 110 64.41 -44.88 -58.30
CA THR A 110 65.14 -46.13 -58.09
C THR A 110 64.31 -47.28 -58.61
N HIS A 111 64.72 -47.74 -59.79
CA HIS A 111 64.37 -49.03 -60.35
C HIS A 111 64.51 -50.14 -59.30
N LEU A 112 63.42 -50.84 -59.01
CA LEU A 112 63.46 -52.18 -58.43
C LEU A 112 62.48 -53.09 -59.18
N SER A 113 62.81 -53.39 -60.44
CA SER A 113 62.30 -54.59 -61.13
C SER A 113 63.01 -55.82 -60.56
N GLY A 114 62.59 -56.23 -59.37
CA GLY A 114 62.89 -57.53 -58.79
C GLY A 114 61.58 -58.09 -58.25
N LYS A 115 61.22 -59.32 -58.64
CA LYS A 115 59.98 -60.01 -58.24
C LYS A 115 59.73 -59.84 -56.74
N ILE A 116 58.79 -58.95 -56.42
CA ILE A 116 58.40 -58.63 -55.05
C ILE A 116 57.70 -59.87 -54.49
N GLY A 117 58.30 -60.52 -53.49
CA GLY A 117 57.67 -61.66 -52.83
C GLY A 117 56.31 -61.26 -52.24
N ALA A 118 55.33 -62.16 -52.31
CA ALA A 118 53.93 -61.93 -51.94
C ALA A 118 53.69 -61.22 -50.58
N LYS A 119 54.64 -61.36 -49.64
CA LYS A 119 54.59 -60.69 -48.32
C LYS A 119 54.83 -59.17 -48.37
N LYS A 120 55.62 -58.66 -49.33
CA LYS A 120 55.92 -57.23 -49.46
C LYS A 120 54.80 -56.47 -50.19
N LEU A 121 54.12 -57.10 -51.14
CA LEU A 121 52.93 -56.54 -51.80
C LEU A 121 51.80 -56.32 -50.79
N ARG A 122 51.50 -57.33 -49.96
CA ARG A 122 50.49 -57.20 -48.90
C ARG A 122 50.81 -56.09 -47.89
N LYS A 123 52.09 -55.85 -47.56
CA LYS A 123 52.50 -54.76 -46.67
C LYS A 123 52.38 -53.38 -47.30
N LEU A 124 52.58 -53.26 -48.62
CA LEU A 124 52.37 -52.02 -49.36
C LEU A 124 50.87 -51.72 -49.50
N GLU A 125 50.06 -52.74 -49.82
CA GLU A 125 48.60 -52.65 -49.85
C GLU A 125 48.04 -52.27 -48.47
N GLU A 126 48.54 -52.88 -47.39
CA GLU A 126 48.15 -52.54 -46.02
C GLU A 126 48.55 -51.11 -45.64
N LYS A 127 49.73 -50.64 -46.07
CA LYS A 127 50.17 -49.24 -45.85
C LYS A 127 49.32 -48.25 -46.66
N GLN A 128 48.93 -48.61 -47.87
CA GLN A 128 48.03 -47.81 -48.71
C GLN A 128 46.62 -47.78 -48.15
N ALA A 129 46.07 -48.91 -47.71
CA ALA A 129 44.78 -48.99 -47.04
C ALA A 129 44.76 -48.18 -45.73
N ARG A 130 45.83 -48.25 -44.94
CA ARG A 130 45.98 -47.44 -43.72
C ARG A 130 46.10 -45.94 -44.01
N LYS A 131 46.72 -45.55 -45.13
CA LYS A 131 46.78 -44.15 -45.58
C LYS A 131 45.40 -43.66 -46.06
N ALA A 132 44.70 -44.48 -46.86
CA ALA A 132 43.35 -44.18 -47.33
C ALA A 132 42.34 -44.07 -46.19
N GLN A 133 42.46 -44.89 -45.15
CA GLN A 133 41.63 -44.79 -43.94
C GLN A 133 41.84 -43.47 -43.18
N ARG A 134 43.09 -43.02 -43.04
CA ARG A 134 43.40 -41.74 -42.41
C ARG A 134 42.88 -40.55 -43.21
N GLU A 135 43.04 -40.58 -44.53
CA GLU A 135 42.56 -39.54 -45.43
C GLU A 135 41.02 -39.46 -45.45
N ALA A 136 40.33 -40.60 -45.46
CA ALA A 136 38.87 -40.64 -45.35
C ALA A 136 38.39 -40.13 -43.99
N GLU A 137 39.07 -40.47 -42.90
CA GLU A 137 38.74 -39.99 -41.55
C GLU A 137 39.00 -38.47 -41.40
N GLU A 138 40.08 -37.95 -41.99
CA GLU A 138 40.37 -36.51 -42.00
C GLU A 138 39.33 -35.73 -42.83
N ALA A 139 38.96 -36.24 -44.01
CA ALA A 139 37.89 -35.68 -44.82
C ALA A 139 36.54 -35.67 -44.09
N GLU A 140 36.17 -36.76 -43.41
CA GLU A 140 34.95 -36.83 -42.61
C GLU A 140 34.97 -35.82 -41.45
N ARG A 141 36.11 -35.65 -40.78
CA ARG A 141 36.26 -34.62 -39.73
C ARG A 141 36.14 -33.20 -40.29
N GLU A 142 36.68 -32.93 -41.48
CA GLU A 142 36.55 -31.62 -42.13
C GLU A 142 35.12 -31.34 -42.59
N GLU A 143 34.44 -32.31 -43.19
CA GLU A 143 33.04 -32.19 -43.60
C GLU A 143 32.14 -31.98 -42.38
N ARG A 144 32.37 -32.72 -41.30
CA ARG A 144 31.65 -32.54 -40.04
C ARG A 144 31.86 -31.14 -39.46
N LYS A 145 33.10 -30.64 -39.43
CA LYS A 145 33.39 -29.27 -38.97
C LYS A 145 32.74 -28.20 -39.86
N ARG A 146 32.67 -28.42 -41.17
CA ARG A 146 31.99 -27.50 -42.10
C ARG A 146 30.48 -27.50 -41.90
N LEU A 147 29.87 -28.65 -41.65
CA LEU A 147 28.45 -28.75 -41.37
C LEU A 147 28.09 -28.15 -40.01
N GLU A 148 28.91 -28.38 -38.99
CA GLU A 148 28.75 -27.79 -37.66
C GLU A 148 28.87 -26.26 -37.71
N SER A 149 29.86 -25.71 -38.44
CA SER A 149 30.00 -24.25 -38.57
C SER A 149 28.85 -23.60 -39.37
N GLN A 150 28.30 -24.28 -40.37
CA GLN A 150 27.11 -23.81 -41.07
C GLN A 150 25.88 -23.78 -40.15
N ARG A 151 25.67 -24.84 -39.35
CA ARG A 151 24.57 -24.90 -38.37
C ARG A 151 24.73 -23.85 -37.27
N GLU A 152 25.94 -23.63 -36.77
CA GLU A 152 26.21 -22.58 -35.79
C GLU A 152 25.96 -21.18 -36.36
N ALA A 153 26.32 -20.94 -37.63
CA ALA A 153 26.04 -19.67 -38.31
C ALA A 153 24.53 -19.44 -38.53
N GLU A 154 23.77 -20.49 -38.84
CA GLU A 154 22.31 -20.42 -38.94
C GLU A 154 21.66 -20.18 -37.57
N TRP A 155 22.08 -20.92 -36.55
CA TRP A 155 21.62 -20.75 -35.17
C TRP A 155 21.86 -19.34 -34.65
N LYS A 156 23.06 -18.79 -34.91
CA LYS A 156 23.40 -17.44 -34.48
C LYS A 156 22.53 -16.37 -35.16
N LYS A 157 22.22 -16.53 -36.46
CA LYS A 157 21.31 -15.62 -37.17
C LYS A 157 19.88 -15.71 -36.65
N GLU A 158 19.41 -16.90 -36.32
CA GLU A 158 18.08 -17.10 -35.73
C GLU A 158 18.01 -16.51 -34.33
N GLU A 159 19.04 -16.71 -33.51
CA GLU A 159 19.14 -16.11 -32.17
C GLU A 159 19.15 -14.57 -32.22
N GLU A 160 19.91 -13.97 -33.14
CA GLU A 160 19.92 -12.51 -33.33
C GLU A 160 18.54 -11.98 -33.77
N ARG A 161 17.82 -12.71 -34.63
CA ARG A 161 16.45 -12.36 -35.02
C ARG A 161 15.47 -12.46 -33.86
N LEU A 162 15.53 -13.55 -33.09
CA LEU A 162 14.66 -13.74 -31.92
C LEU A 162 14.90 -12.68 -30.86
N ARG A 163 16.15 -12.28 -30.62
CA ARG A 163 16.48 -11.18 -29.70
C ARG A 163 15.87 -9.85 -30.16
N LEU A 164 15.97 -9.52 -31.45
CA LEU A 164 15.35 -8.31 -32.00
C LEU A 164 13.82 -8.35 -31.90
N GLU A 165 13.20 -9.51 -32.14
CA GLU A 165 11.74 -9.69 -32.00
C GLU A 165 11.29 -9.62 -30.52
N GLU A 166 12.11 -10.12 -29.59
CA GLU A 166 11.86 -10.03 -28.14
C GLU A 166 11.98 -8.59 -27.63
N GLU A 167 13.03 -7.87 -28.04
CA GLU A 167 13.23 -6.45 -27.71
C GLU A 167 12.07 -5.57 -28.24
N GLN A 168 11.59 -5.84 -29.47
CA GLN A 168 10.43 -5.12 -30.03
C GLN A 168 9.15 -5.38 -29.24
N LYS A 169 8.91 -6.63 -28.83
CA LYS A 169 7.74 -6.98 -28.00
C LYS A 169 7.82 -6.34 -26.62
N GLU A 170 9.00 -6.34 -25.99
CA GLU A 170 9.19 -5.68 -24.70
C GLU A 170 8.95 -4.17 -24.78
N GLU A 171 9.41 -3.51 -25.85
CA GLU A 171 9.12 -2.09 -26.08
C GLU A 171 7.63 -1.81 -26.32
N GLU A 172 6.93 -2.67 -27.07
CA GLU A 172 5.50 -2.55 -27.31
C GLU A 172 4.68 -2.78 -26.02
N GLU A 173 5.03 -3.78 -25.22
CA GLU A 173 4.39 -4.05 -23.93
C GLU A 173 4.61 -2.89 -22.96
N ARG A 174 5.83 -2.33 -22.91
CA ARG A 174 6.11 -1.15 -22.09
C ARG A 174 5.29 0.06 -22.51
N LYS A 175 5.19 0.35 -23.82
CA LYS A 175 4.35 1.45 -24.33
C LYS A 175 2.87 1.22 -24.01
N ALA A 176 2.39 -0.01 -24.15
CA ALA A 176 1.00 -0.36 -23.83
C ALA A 176 0.70 -0.18 -22.33
N GLN A 177 1.63 -0.58 -21.45
CA GLN A 177 1.50 -0.36 -20.01
C GLN A 177 1.54 1.13 -19.64
N GLU A 178 2.43 1.91 -20.26
CA GLU A 178 2.53 3.36 -20.05
C GLU A 178 1.23 4.07 -20.50
N GLU A 179 0.65 3.67 -21.64
CA GLU A 179 -0.62 4.22 -22.14
C GLU A 179 -1.81 3.82 -21.25
N GLN A 180 -1.87 2.56 -20.79
CA GLN A 180 -2.89 2.10 -19.85
C GLN A 180 -2.80 2.86 -18.53
N ALA A 181 -1.61 3.03 -17.97
CA ALA A 181 -1.39 3.78 -16.73
C ALA A 181 -1.79 5.26 -16.86
N GLN A 182 -1.57 5.88 -18.03
CA GLN A 182 -2.03 7.24 -18.28
C GLN A 182 -3.56 7.34 -18.32
N ARG A 183 -4.23 6.42 -19.02
CA ARG A 183 -5.70 6.37 -19.07
C ARG A 183 -6.29 6.14 -17.68
N GLU A 184 -5.74 5.20 -16.92
CA GLU A 184 -6.16 4.95 -15.53
C GLU A 184 -5.93 6.18 -14.64
N HIS A 185 -4.85 6.94 -14.85
CA HIS A 185 -4.59 8.16 -14.10
C HIS A 185 -5.59 9.27 -14.44
N GLU A 186 -5.91 9.45 -15.73
CA GLU A 186 -6.94 10.39 -16.18
C GLU A 186 -8.32 10.02 -15.63
N GLU A 187 -8.67 8.73 -15.69
CA GLU A 187 -9.90 8.22 -15.09
C GLU A 187 -9.91 8.40 -13.57
N TYR A 188 -8.79 8.16 -12.89
CA TYR A 188 -8.65 8.39 -11.45
C TYR A 188 -8.81 9.87 -11.10
N LEU A 189 -8.23 10.80 -11.87
CA LEU A 189 -8.40 12.23 -11.65
C LEU A 189 -9.85 12.65 -11.85
N LYS A 190 -10.50 12.17 -12.91
CA LYS A 190 -11.92 12.43 -13.16
C LYS A 190 -12.80 11.87 -12.05
N LEU A 191 -12.56 10.62 -11.62
CA LEU A 191 -13.28 10.02 -10.50
C LEU A 191 -13.01 10.78 -9.21
N LYS A 192 -11.76 11.18 -8.95
CA LYS A 192 -11.38 11.96 -7.78
C LYS A 192 -12.07 13.31 -7.76
N GLU A 193 -12.20 14.01 -8.90
CA GLU A 193 -12.94 15.25 -9.02
C GLU A 193 -14.44 15.03 -8.76
N THR A 194 -15.04 13.96 -9.31
CA THR A 194 -16.45 13.64 -9.03
C THR A 194 -16.70 13.11 -7.61
N PHE A 195 -15.68 12.53 -6.99
CA PHE A 195 -15.70 12.00 -5.63
C PHE A 195 -15.07 12.98 -4.63
N VAL A 196 -14.80 14.23 -5.03
CA VAL A 196 -14.70 15.31 -4.05
C VAL A 196 -16.09 15.45 -3.48
N VAL A 197 -16.31 14.66 -2.41
CA VAL A 197 -17.45 14.71 -1.53
C VAL A 197 -17.62 16.19 -1.18
N GLU A 198 -18.74 16.77 -1.61
CA GLU A 198 -19.19 18.07 -1.11
C GLU A 198 -19.04 17.99 0.40
N GLU A 199 -18.15 18.83 0.95
CA GLU A 199 -17.83 18.88 2.37
C GLU A 199 -19.03 19.48 3.11
N GLU A 200 -20.12 18.73 3.14
CA GLU A 200 -21.34 19.02 3.87
C GLU A 200 -21.01 18.86 5.35
N GLY A 201 -20.45 19.92 5.95
CA GLY A 201 -20.26 20.02 7.39
C GLY A 201 -18.95 20.60 7.91
N VAL A 202 -18.13 21.28 7.11
CA VAL A 202 -17.11 22.20 7.66
C VAL A 202 -17.59 23.61 7.41
N GLY A 203 -18.01 24.27 8.50
CA GLY A 203 -18.56 25.61 8.45
C GLY A 203 -17.67 26.52 7.62
N GLU A 204 -18.19 26.95 6.47
CA GLU A 204 -17.67 28.11 5.76
C GLU A 204 -17.46 29.18 6.83
N THR A 205 -16.21 29.59 7.02
CA THR A 205 -15.95 30.86 7.66
C THR A 205 -16.50 31.91 6.72
N MET A 206 -17.81 32.15 6.83
CA MET A 206 -18.50 33.30 6.28
C MET A 206 -17.58 34.50 6.49
N THR A 207 -17.40 35.33 5.46
CA THR A 207 -16.68 36.59 5.66
C THR A 207 -17.36 37.37 6.79
N GLU A 208 -16.61 38.19 7.54
CA GLU A 208 -17.16 38.92 8.70
C GLU A 208 -18.44 39.71 8.32
N GLU A 209 -18.48 40.26 7.11
CA GLU A 209 -19.65 40.96 6.58
C GLU A 209 -20.87 40.03 6.39
N GLN A 210 -20.66 38.81 5.89
CA GLN A 210 -21.71 37.82 5.72
C GLN A 210 -22.24 37.33 7.07
N SER A 211 -21.36 37.14 8.06
CA SER A 211 -21.77 36.72 9.40
C SER A 211 -22.56 37.83 10.12
N HIS A 212 -22.19 39.10 9.96
CA HIS A 212 -22.95 40.23 10.49
C HIS A 212 -24.33 40.37 9.82
N SER A 213 -24.41 40.23 8.49
CA SER A 213 -25.69 40.29 7.77
C SER A 213 -26.62 39.17 8.23
N PHE A 214 -26.09 37.96 8.38
CA PHE A 214 -26.83 36.80 8.85
C PHE A 214 -27.35 36.95 10.28
N LEU A 215 -26.51 37.44 11.21
CA LEU A 215 -26.92 37.72 12.58
C LEU A 215 -28.03 38.79 12.63
N ALA A 216 -27.98 39.79 11.76
CA ALA A 216 -29.02 40.81 11.68
C ALA A 216 -30.37 40.23 11.23
N GLU A 217 -30.39 39.41 10.17
CA GLU A 217 -31.61 38.71 9.74
C GLU A 217 -32.15 37.78 10.83
N PHE A 218 -31.27 37.03 11.48
CA PHE A 218 -31.61 36.15 12.59
C PHE A 218 -32.32 36.91 13.73
N ILE A 219 -31.74 38.03 14.16
CA ILE A 219 -32.33 38.89 15.21
C ILE A 219 -33.66 39.48 14.75
N ASN A 220 -33.76 39.93 13.50
CA ASN A 220 -34.98 40.51 12.96
C ASN A 220 -36.12 39.48 12.89
N TYR A 221 -35.82 38.25 12.50
CA TYR A 221 -36.80 37.17 12.48
C TYR A 221 -37.36 36.89 13.87
N ILE A 222 -36.50 36.78 14.89
CA ILE A 222 -36.91 36.59 16.29
C ILE A 222 -37.81 37.74 16.76
N LYS A 223 -37.44 38.99 16.44
CA LYS A 223 -38.21 40.18 16.82
C LYS A 223 -39.60 40.23 16.17
N GLN A 224 -39.72 39.75 14.93
CA GLN A 224 -40.99 39.73 14.19
C GLN A 224 -41.92 38.62 14.67
N SER A 225 -41.39 37.39 14.81
CA SER A 225 -42.19 36.22 15.14
C SER A 225 -42.57 36.16 16.62
N LYS A 226 -41.82 36.85 17.50
CA LYS A 226 -41.96 36.96 18.97
C LYS A 226 -41.90 35.63 19.73
N VAL A 227 -42.64 34.61 19.31
CA VAL A 227 -42.59 33.23 19.81
C VAL A 227 -41.99 32.37 18.70
N VAL A 228 -40.82 31.78 18.96
CA VAL A 228 -40.06 31.00 17.97
C VAL A 228 -39.73 29.62 18.54
N LEU A 229 -39.93 28.57 17.74
CA LEU A 229 -39.44 27.24 18.08
C LEU A 229 -37.96 27.14 17.70
N LEU A 230 -37.11 26.70 18.62
CA LEU A 230 -35.66 26.67 18.40
C LEU A 230 -35.25 25.71 17.28
N GLU A 231 -36.00 24.61 17.11
CA GLU A 231 -35.78 23.65 16.02
C GLU A 231 -36.11 24.23 14.65
N ASP A 232 -37.20 24.99 14.54
CA ASP A 232 -37.62 25.65 13.30
C ASP A 232 -36.64 26.76 12.93
N LEU A 233 -36.24 27.56 13.92
CA LEU A 233 -35.19 28.57 13.75
C LEU A 233 -33.88 27.95 13.28
N ALA A 234 -33.46 26.85 13.90
CA ALA A 234 -32.25 26.13 13.49
C ALA A 234 -32.36 25.60 12.05
N SER A 235 -33.53 25.07 11.67
CA SER A 235 -33.79 24.55 10.32
C SER A 235 -33.78 25.65 9.26
N GLN A 236 -34.39 26.79 9.54
CA GLN A 236 -34.45 27.93 8.62
C GLN A 236 -33.06 28.56 8.39
N VAL A 237 -32.22 28.49 9.41
CA VAL A 237 -30.90 29.12 9.47
C VAL A 237 -29.78 28.13 9.09
N GLY A 238 -30.12 26.85 8.92
CA GLY A 238 -29.18 25.79 8.54
C GLY A 238 -28.18 25.42 9.64
N LEU A 239 -28.49 25.72 10.91
CA LEU A 239 -27.62 25.44 12.05
C LEU A 239 -28.14 24.25 12.86
N ARG A 240 -27.27 23.65 13.68
CA ARG A 240 -27.75 22.71 14.70
C ARG A 240 -28.57 23.46 15.74
N THR A 241 -29.56 22.78 16.32
CA THR A 241 -30.40 23.35 17.37
C THR A 241 -29.57 23.82 18.57
N GLN A 242 -28.54 23.06 18.96
CA GLN A 242 -27.63 23.46 20.04
C GLN A 242 -26.83 24.73 19.71
N ASP A 243 -26.34 24.86 18.48
CA ASP A 243 -25.60 26.06 18.06
C ASP A 243 -26.52 27.29 18.02
N THR A 244 -27.78 27.09 17.64
CA THR A 244 -28.82 28.12 17.69
C THR A 244 -29.12 28.55 19.13
N ILE A 245 -29.23 27.59 20.06
CA ILE A 245 -29.40 27.86 21.49
C ILE A 245 -28.22 28.67 22.03
N ASN A 246 -26.98 28.27 21.73
CA ASN A 246 -25.78 28.97 22.18
C ASN A 246 -25.75 30.40 21.66
N ARG A 247 -26.02 30.63 20.36
CA ARG A 247 -26.11 31.97 19.78
C ARG A 247 -27.16 32.85 20.46
N ILE A 248 -28.33 32.29 20.79
CA ILE A 248 -29.37 33.03 21.51
C ILE A 248 -28.89 33.36 22.93
N GLN A 249 -28.23 32.43 23.63
CA GLN A 249 -27.67 32.67 24.95
C GLN A 249 -26.60 33.77 24.93
N ASP A 250 -25.73 33.77 23.92
CA ASP A 250 -24.73 34.82 23.72
C ASP A 250 -25.40 36.18 23.48
N LEU A 251 -26.42 36.24 22.61
CA LEU A 251 -27.19 37.47 22.36
C LEU A 251 -27.99 37.96 23.57
N LEU A 252 -28.41 37.06 24.46
CA LEU A 252 -29.03 37.39 25.75
C LEU A 252 -27.98 37.94 26.74
N ALA A 253 -26.77 37.39 26.74
CA ALA A 253 -25.66 37.85 27.58
C ALA A 253 -25.14 39.23 27.14
N GLU A 254 -25.12 39.50 25.84
CA GLU A 254 -24.82 40.82 25.27
C GLU A 254 -25.93 41.84 25.51
N GLY A 255 -27.16 41.38 25.79
CA GLY A 255 -28.33 42.24 25.96
C GLY A 255 -28.94 42.75 24.64
N THR A 256 -28.47 42.24 23.50
CA THR A 256 -29.04 42.53 22.18
C THR A 256 -30.44 41.96 22.02
N LEU A 257 -30.67 40.78 22.62
CA LEU A 257 -31.99 40.15 22.74
C LEU A 257 -32.37 40.04 24.21
N THR A 258 -33.68 40.08 24.46
CA THR A 258 -34.29 39.88 25.78
C THR A 258 -35.43 38.89 25.62
N GLY A 259 -35.43 37.83 26.42
CA GLY A 259 -36.42 36.77 26.27
C GLY A 259 -36.22 35.63 27.25
N VAL A 260 -37.10 34.65 27.17
CA VAL A 260 -37.10 33.45 28.02
C VAL A 260 -37.14 32.20 27.15
N ILE A 261 -36.34 31.21 27.51
CA ILE A 261 -36.33 29.88 26.90
C ILE A 261 -37.18 28.95 27.77
N ASP A 262 -38.18 28.32 27.15
CA ASP A 262 -39.00 27.27 27.76
C ASP A 262 -38.25 25.92 27.75
N ASP A 263 -38.58 25.03 28.68
CA ASP A 263 -37.98 23.69 28.77
C ASP A 263 -38.28 22.82 27.53
N ARG A 264 -39.30 23.21 26.76
CA ARG A 264 -39.74 22.59 25.51
C ARG A 264 -39.01 23.08 24.26
N GLY A 265 -37.98 23.92 24.40
CA GLY A 265 -37.24 24.45 23.25
C GLY A 265 -37.98 25.56 22.50
N LYS A 266 -38.80 26.34 23.20
CA LYS A 266 -39.43 27.56 22.66
C LYS A 266 -38.73 28.79 23.20
N PHE A 267 -38.45 29.76 22.35
CA PHE A 267 -37.96 31.07 22.73
C PHE A 267 -39.07 32.10 22.62
N ILE A 268 -39.27 32.87 23.70
CA ILE A 268 -40.21 33.99 23.71
C ILE A 268 -39.39 35.27 23.83
N TYR A 269 -39.39 36.06 22.77
CA TYR A 269 -38.83 37.40 22.74
C TYR A 269 -39.75 38.37 23.50
N ILE A 270 -39.16 39.09 24.44
CA ILE A 270 -39.84 40.10 25.27
C ILE A 270 -39.17 41.42 24.96
N THR A 271 -39.92 42.44 24.58
CA THR A 271 -39.33 43.74 24.30
C THR A 271 -38.83 44.38 25.61
N PRO A 272 -37.81 45.26 25.57
CA PRO A 272 -37.36 45.96 26.77
C PRO A 272 -38.48 46.78 27.43
N GLU A 273 -39.44 47.27 26.65
CA GLU A 273 -40.63 47.97 27.13
C GLU A 273 -41.56 47.05 27.92
N GLU A 274 -41.83 45.85 27.42
CA GLU A 274 -42.63 44.84 28.11
C GLU A 274 -41.96 44.38 29.40
N LEU A 275 -40.64 44.17 29.36
CA LEU A 275 -39.85 43.83 30.55
C LEU A 275 -39.94 44.94 31.61
N ALA A 276 -39.84 46.20 31.19
CA ALA A 276 -39.99 47.36 32.08
C ALA A 276 -41.41 47.48 32.65
N ALA A 277 -42.44 47.20 31.85
CA ALA A 277 -43.83 47.20 32.31
C ALA A 277 -44.07 46.13 33.40
N VAL A 278 -43.52 44.94 33.21
CA VAL A 278 -43.55 43.86 34.22
C VAL A 278 -42.76 44.27 35.48
N ALA A 279 -41.57 44.86 35.32
CA ALA A 279 -40.77 45.32 36.46
C ALA A 279 -41.51 46.42 37.26
N ASN A 280 -42.17 47.35 36.59
CA ASN A 280 -42.96 48.40 37.21
C ASN A 280 -44.18 47.84 37.95
N PHE A 281 -44.85 46.84 37.38
CA PHE A 281 -45.95 46.13 38.04
C PHE A 281 -45.51 45.48 39.35
N ILE A 282 -44.36 44.80 39.34
CA ILE A 282 -43.79 44.16 40.53
C ILE A 282 -43.42 45.22 41.58
N ARG A 283 -42.77 46.32 41.18
CA ARG A 283 -42.40 47.41 42.10
C ARG A 283 -43.60 48.09 42.74
N GLN A 284 -44.68 48.31 41.99
CA GLN A 284 -45.88 48.97 42.49
C GLN A 284 -46.67 48.10 43.48
N ARG A 285 -46.78 46.79 43.22
CA ARG A 285 -47.50 45.86 44.11
C ARG A 285 -46.62 45.33 45.26
N GLY A 286 -45.30 45.33 45.11
CA GLY A 286 -44.36 44.77 46.08
C GLY A 286 -44.39 43.24 46.06
N ARG A 287 -45.19 42.62 46.93
CA ARG A 287 -45.31 41.15 46.98
C ARG A 287 -46.37 40.69 45.98
N VAL A 288 -45.94 39.93 44.98
CA VAL A 288 -46.81 39.45 43.89
C VAL A 288 -46.78 37.93 43.87
N SER A 289 -47.95 37.30 43.80
CA SER A 289 -48.06 35.85 43.58
C SER A 289 -47.82 35.49 42.11
N ILE A 290 -47.32 34.29 41.83
CA ILE A 290 -47.07 33.83 40.44
C ILE A 290 -48.37 33.87 39.62
N THR A 291 -49.51 33.57 40.26
CA THR A 291 -50.83 33.62 39.64
C THR A 291 -51.24 35.04 39.22
N GLU A 292 -51.00 36.04 40.07
CA GLU A 292 -51.27 37.44 39.74
C GLU A 292 -50.34 37.95 38.65
N LEU A 293 -49.06 37.56 38.72
CA LEU A 293 -48.09 37.91 37.69
C LEU A 293 -48.49 37.31 36.35
N ALA A 294 -48.91 36.04 36.30
CA ALA A 294 -49.38 35.41 35.07
C ALA A 294 -50.62 36.10 34.47
N GLN A 295 -51.59 36.48 35.30
CA GLN A 295 -52.77 37.24 34.86
C GLN A 295 -52.39 38.62 34.30
N ALA A 296 -51.48 39.33 34.98
CA ALA A 296 -51.00 40.63 34.54
C ALA A 296 -50.13 40.52 33.29
N SER A 297 -49.27 39.50 33.18
CA SER A 297 -48.38 39.26 32.03
C SER A 297 -49.16 39.09 30.73
N ASN A 298 -50.36 38.49 30.76
CA ASN A 298 -51.22 38.40 29.57
C ASN A 298 -51.69 39.78 29.05
N SER A 299 -51.74 40.79 29.92
CA SER A 299 -52.08 42.17 29.56
C SER A 299 -50.83 43.01 29.22
N LEU A 300 -49.70 42.70 29.86
CA LEU A 300 -48.45 43.46 29.74
C LEU A 300 -47.57 43.00 28.56
N ILE A 301 -47.67 41.73 28.17
CA ILE A 301 -46.94 41.13 27.06
C ILE A 301 -47.94 40.88 25.94
N ALA A 302 -47.89 41.68 24.89
CA ALA A 302 -48.76 41.51 23.74
C ALA A 302 -48.05 40.62 22.70
N TRP A 303 -48.64 39.47 22.41
CA TRP A 303 -48.19 38.52 21.40
C TRP A 303 -49.31 38.37 20.38
N GLY A 304 -49.09 38.83 19.15
CA GLY A 304 -50.10 38.81 18.07
C GLY A 304 -50.95 40.07 17.87
N ARG A 305 -50.56 41.24 18.41
CA ARG A 305 -51.11 42.55 17.98
C ARG A 305 -50.05 43.31 17.18
N GLU A 306 -50.43 43.81 16.01
CA GLU A 306 -49.62 44.80 15.29
C GLU A 306 -49.25 45.95 16.24
N PRO A 307 -48.03 46.48 16.15
CA PRO A 307 -47.66 47.67 16.91
C PRO A 307 -48.67 48.78 16.57
N PRO A 308 -49.15 49.55 17.56
CA PRO A 308 -50.02 50.69 17.25
C PRO A 308 -49.26 51.62 16.31
N ALA A 309 -49.83 51.84 15.12
CA ALA A 309 -49.30 52.74 14.13
C ALA A 309 -49.00 54.08 14.82
N GLN A 310 -47.72 54.49 14.81
CA GLN A 310 -47.31 55.78 15.34
C GLN A 310 -48.12 56.85 14.59
N ALA A 311 -48.94 57.59 15.31
CA ALA A 311 -49.67 58.71 14.75
C ALA A 311 -48.63 59.74 14.24
N PRO A 312 -48.73 60.20 12.99
CA PRO A 312 -47.82 61.23 12.50
C PRO A 312 -48.05 62.51 13.30
N ALA A 313 -46.97 63.05 13.86
CA ALA A 313 -46.90 64.38 14.44
C ALA A 313 -46.94 65.46 13.35
#